data_AF-A0A1F8QXP8-F1
#
_entry.id   AF-A0A1F8QXP8-F1
#
_cell.length_a   1.000
_cell.length_b   1.000
_cell.length_c   1.000
_cell.angle_alpha   90.00
_cell.angle_beta   90.00
_cell.angle_gamma   90.00
#
_symmetry.space_group_name_H-M   'P 1'
#
loop_
_entity.id
_entity.type
_entity.pdbx_description
1 polymer ?
#
loop_
_entity_poly.entity_id
_entity_poly.type
_entity_poly.pdbx_seq_one_letter_code
_entity_poly.pdbx_strand_id
1 'polypeptide(L)' 'MATATEVQRISVEEVKKMLDRGEKIFFIDTRNPVAWGESSIKIRGAVRLHYEELEKRVAEVPRDRPVVTYCT' A
#
# COMPACT_ATOMS: atom_id res chain seq x y z
N MET A 1 -11.68 24.11 -1.63
CA MET A 1 -11.05 23.52 -0.43
C MET A 1 -11.31 22.02 -0.49
N ALA A 2 -10.28 21.22 -0.78
CA ALA A 2 -10.42 19.76 -0.77
C ALA A 2 -10.44 19.31 0.69
N THR A 3 -11.57 18.76 1.13
CA THR A 3 -11.68 18.08 2.42
C THR A 3 -10.64 16.97 2.46
N ALA A 4 -9.77 16.98 3.47
CA ALA A 4 -8.86 15.86 3.71
C ALA A 4 -9.73 14.61 3.90
N THR A 5 -9.80 13.76 2.87
CA THR A 5 -10.51 12.50 2.92
C THR A 5 -9.87 11.69 4.03
N GLU A 6 -10.62 11.40 5.11
CA GLU A 6 -10.13 10.51 6.16
C GLU A 6 -9.73 9.18 5.51
N VAL A 7 -8.43 8.90 5.50
CA VAL A 7 -7.92 7.63 4.99
C VAL A 7 -8.41 6.56 5.95
N GLN A 8 -9.29 5.68 5.45
CA GLN A 8 -9.78 4.56 6.24
C GLN A 8 -8.60 3.68 6.66
N ARG A 9 -8.37 3.58 7.97
CA ARG A 9 -7.41 2.64 8.53
C ARG A 9 -8.05 1.26 8.57
N ILE A 10 -7.29 0.26 8.16
CA ILE A 10 -7.67 -1.15 8.21
C ILE A 10 -6.68 -1.88 9.11
N SER A 11 -7.18 -2.81 9.91
CA SER A 11 -6.33 -3.65 10.76
C SER A 11 -5.61 -4.73 9.94
N VAL A 12 -4.50 -5.25 10.48
CA VAL A 12 -3.75 -6.33 9.82
C VAL A 12 -4.61 -7.59 9.68
N GLU A 13 -5.47 -7.85 10.67
CA GLU A 13 -6.40 -8.97 10.70
C GLU A 13 -7.44 -8.87 9.58
N GLU A 14 -7.96 -7.67 9.32
CA GLU A 14 -8.92 -7.44 8.24
C GLU A 14 -8.26 -7.60 6.86
N VAL A 15 -7.06 -7.05 6.67
CA VAL A 15 -6.27 -7.24 5.45
C VAL A 15 -6.01 -8.73 5.22
N LYS A 16 -5.63 -9.48 6.27
CA LYS A 16 -5.41 -10.92 6.20
C LYS A 16 -6.69 -11.66 5.80
N LYS A 17 -7.84 -11.33 6.40
CA LYS A 17 -9.13 -11.92 6.02
C LYS A 17 -9.47 -11.66 4.56
N MET A 18 -9.22 -10.45 4.04
CA MET A 18 -9.42 -10.13 2.62
C MET A 18 -8.53 -10.99 1.72
N LEU A 19 -7.26 -11.18 2.08
CA LEU A 19 -6.35 -12.07 1.35
C LEU A 19 -6.80 -13.53 1.40
N ASP A 20 -7.23 -14.01 2.57
CA ASP A 20 -7.73 -15.37 2.76
C ASP A 20 -9.02 -15.63 1.97
N ARG A 21 -9.83 -14.59 1.75
CA ARG A 21 -11.02 -14.62 0.86
C ARG A 21 -10.67 -14.58 -0.63
N GLY A 22 -9.40 -14.40 -0.99
CA GLY A 22 -8.95 -14.29 -2.38
C GLY A 22 -9.18 -12.91 -3.01
N GLU A 23 -9.41 -11.87 -2.19
CA GLU A 23 -9.55 -10.50 -2.70
C GLU A 23 -8.22 -10.00 -3.27
N LYS A 24 -8.30 -9.32 -4.42
CA LYS A 24 -7.14 -8.72 -5.06
C LYS A 24 -6.82 -7.38 -4.40
N ILE A 25 -5.94 -7.38 -3.42
CA ILE A 25 -5.49 -6.16 -2.75
C ILE A 25 -4.20 -5.67 -3.41
N PHE A 26 -4.11 -4.37 -3.66
CA PHE A 26 -2.87 -3.73 -4.09
C PHE A 26 -2.14 -3.17 -2.88
N PHE A 27 -0.96 -3.69 -2.59
CA PHE A 27 -0.14 -3.20 -1.48
C PHE A 27 0.85 -2.15 -1.96
N ILE A 28 0.88 -1.02 -1.27
CA ILE A 28 1.85 0.04 -1.49
C ILE A 28 2.77 0.10 -0.28
N ASP A 29 4.05 -0.15 -0.50
CA ASP A 29 5.08 0.07 0.52
C ASP A 29 5.63 1.50 0.35
N THR A 30 5.42 2.34 1.36
CA THR A 30 5.89 3.73 1.37
C THR A 30 7.21 3.91 2.15
N ARG A 31 7.90 2.83 2.50
CA ARG A 31 9.16 2.88 3.26
C ARG A 31 10.29 3.51 2.43
N ASN A 32 11.19 4.18 3.12
CA ASN A 32 12.42 4.74 2.53
C ASN A 32 13.27 3.60 1.92
N PRO A 33 14.01 3.84 0.82
CA PRO A 33 14.91 2.86 0.19
C PRO A 33 15.79 2.08 1.16
N VAL A 34 16.33 2.73 2.21
CA VAL A 34 17.19 2.09 3.21
C VAL A 34 16.38 1.05 4.00
N ALA A 35 15.23 1.44 4.56
CA ALA A 35 14.35 0.56 5.31
C ALA A 35 13.75 -0.57 4.45
N TRP A 36 13.48 -0.33 3.16
CA TRP A 36 13.05 -1.38 2.22
C TRP A 36 14.17 -2.34 1.84
N GLY A 37 15.40 -1.85 1.73
CA GLY A 37 16.59 -2.66 1.45
C GLY A 37 16.96 -3.57 2.62
N GLU A 38 16.81 -3.06 3.84
CA GLU A 38 17.10 -3.78 5.09
C GLU A 38 15.94 -4.69 5.55
N SER A 39 14.73 -4.50 5.02
CA SER A 39 13.59 -5.35 5.38
C SER A 39 13.65 -6.70 4.68
N SER A 40 13.82 -7.75 5.48
CA SER A 40 13.80 -9.16 5.08
C SER A 40 12.39 -9.69 4.81
N ILE A 41 11.34 -8.95 5.17
CA ILE A 41 9.95 -9.36 5.06
C ILE A 41 9.16 -8.34 4.24
N LYS A 42 8.65 -8.78 3.09
CA LYS A 42 7.86 -7.95 2.16
C LYS A 42 6.56 -8.66 1.83
N ILE A 43 5.47 -7.91 1.74
CA ILE A 43 4.19 -8.49 1.29
C ILE A 43 4.35 -8.86 -0.18
N ARG A 44 4.03 -10.11 -0.52
CA ARG A 44 4.16 -10.63 -1.89
C ARG A 44 3.26 -9.83 -2.84
N GLY A 45 3.87 -9.19 -3.84
CA GLY A 45 3.17 -8.31 -4.78
C GLY A 45 3.03 -6.85 -4.34
N ALA A 46 3.64 -6.46 -3.21
CA ALA A 46 3.71 -5.05 -2.83
C ALA A 46 4.60 -4.26 -3.80
N VAL A 47 4.06 -3.13 -4.26
CA VAL A 47 4.79 -2.17 -5.08
C VAL A 47 5.37 -1.12 -4.15
N ARG A 48 6.69 -0.94 -4.23
CA ARG A 48 7.35 0.17 -3.55
C ARG A 48 7.06 1.47 -4.28
N LEU A 49 6.46 2.40 -3.57
CA LEU A 49 6.07 3.73 -4.04
C LEU A 49 6.35 4.71 -2.90
N HIS A 50 7.50 5.38 -2.97
CA HIS A 50 7.80 6.46 -2.03
C HIS A 50 6.88 7.65 -2.30
N TYR A 51 6.55 8.43 -1.27
CA TYR A 51 5.62 9.56 -1.42
C TYR A 51 6.11 10.59 -2.46
N GLU A 52 7.43 10.79 -2.59
CA GLU A 52 8.02 11.68 -3.60
C GLU A 52 7.86 11.17 -5.04
N GLU A 53 7.72 9.85 -5.22
CA GLU A 53 7.52 9.23 -6.52
C GLU A 53 6.04 9.05 -6.85
N LEU A 54 5.16 9.20 -5.84
CA LEU A 54 3.74 8.93 -5.96
C LEU A 54 3.10 9.79 -7.04
N GLU A 55 3.38 11.09 -7.12
CA GLU A 55 2.78 11.95 -8.16
C GLU A 55 3.10 11.49 -9.58
N LYS A 56 4.32 10.98 -9.80
CA LYS A 56 4.77 10.52 -11.13
C LYS A 56 4.24 9.14 -11.47
N ARG A 57 4.03 8.30 -10.47
CA ARG A 57 3.71 6.87 -10.60
C ARG A 57 2.29 6.52 -10.14
N VAL A 58 1.47 7.51 -9.78
CA VAL A 58 0.07 7.31 -9.35
C VAL A 58 -0.76 6.57 -10.41
N ALA A 59 -0.39 6.69 -11.69
CA ALA A 59 -1.02 5.97 -12.78
C ALA A 59 -0.83 4.44 -12.70
N GLU A 60 0.19 3.95 -12.00
CA GLU A 60 0.41 2.52 -11.76
C GLU A 60 -0.54 1.95 -10.69
N VAL A 61 -1.15 2.84 -9.89
CA VAL A 61 -2.05 2.41 -8.81
C VAL A 61 -3.40 2.02 -9.43
N PRO A 62 -3.81 0.75 -9.30
CA PRO A 62 -5.08 0.28 -9.83
C PRO A 62 -6.25 0.99 -9.13
N ARG A 63 -7.23 1.43 -9.91
CA ARG A 63 -8.49 2.03 -9.41
C ARG A 63 -9.64 1.03 -9.31
N ASP A 64 -9.43 -0.21 -9.74
CA ASP A 64 -10.42 -1.30 -9.78
C ASP A 64 -10.45 -2.14 -8.49
N ARG A 65 -9.55 -1.87 -7.53
CA ARG A 65 -9.38 -2.71 -6.34
C ARG A 65 -8.90 -1.91 -5.12
N PRO A 66 -9.03 -2.47 -3.90
CA PRO A 66 -8.55 -1.82 -2.68
C PRO A 66 -7.03 -1.62 -2.70
N VAL A 67 -6.61 -0.42 -2.30
CA VAL A 67 -5.20 -0.05 -2.15
C VAL A 67 -4.88 0.07 -0.66
N VAL A 68 -3.94 -0.74 -0.18
CA VAL A 68 -3.50 -0.73 1.21
C VAL A 68 -2.06 -0.22 1.25
N THR A 69 -1.88 0.99 1.77
CA THR A 69 -0.57 1.58 2.03
C THR A 69 -0.07 1.16 3.39
N TYR A 70 1.20 0.75 3.49
CA TYR A 70 1.85 0.52 4.77
C TYR A 70 3.22 1.18 4.82
N CYS A 71 3.53 1.76 5.98
CA CYS A 71 4.83 2.28 6.33
C CYS A 71 5.41 1.44 7.49
N THR A 72 6.64 1.75 7.90
CA THR A 72 7.17 1.28 9.20
C THR A 72 6.78 2.28 10.27
#